data_AF-A0A0D8L4W2-F1
#
_entry.id   AF-A0A0D8L4W2-F1
#
_cell.length_a   1.000
_cell.length_b   1.000
_cell.length_c   1.000
_cell.angle_alpha   90.00
_cell.angle_beta   90.00
_cell.angle_gamma   90.00
#
_symmetry.space_group_name_H-M   'P 1'
#
loop_
_entity.id
_entity.type
_entity.pdbx_description
1 polymer ?
#
loop_
_entity_poly.entity_id
_entity_poly.type
_entity_poly.pdbx_seq_one_letter_code
_entity_poly.pdbx_strand_id
1 'polypeptide(L)'
;MHYKLTFAGVVLILTGCTAVSTSGTDNRPLPQRSDLQHIRLANGMNVYLLSRPQPGAELRLLVESGSLQETEEQRGLAHFTEHMAFKGTTHFPDTQSFKQLEKQGLNLGSHGQCRHQPQFHCPINLSTF
;
A
#
# COMPACT_ATOMS: atom_id res chain seq x y z
N MET A 1 31.08 6.94 60.79
CA MET A 1 30.29 5.77 60.36
C MET A 1 29.06 6.11 59.51
N HIS A 2 28.86 7.35 59.04
CA HIS A 2 27.65 7.74 58.27
C HIS A 2 27.78 7.64 56.74
N TYR A 3 28.99 7.65 56.18
CA TYR A 3 29.17 7.57 54.71
C TYR A 3 28.82 6.20 54.11
N LYS A 4 28.90 5.13 54.91
CA LYS A 4 28.60 3.76 54.45
C LYS A 4 27.10 3.54 54.25
N LEU A 5 26.25 4.24 55.03
CA LEU A 5 24.79 4.16 54.88
C LEU A 5 24.28 5.01 53.71
N THR A 6 24.89 6.17 53.46
CA THR A 6 24.53 7.03 52.32
C THR A 6 24.99 6.45 50.98
N PHE A 7 26.15 5.76 50.94
CA PHE A 7 26.65 5.12 49.72
C PHE A 7 25.77 3.94 49.25
N ALA A 8 25.20 3.17 50.20
CA ALA A 8 24.30 2.07 49.88
C ALA A 8 22.95 2.54 49.29
N GLY A 9 22.43 3.70 49.72
CA GLY A 9 21.18 4.26 49.22
C GLY A 9 21.27 4.78 47.77
N VAL A 10 22.42 5.34 47.38
CA VAL A 10 22.62 5.89 46.02
C VAL A 10 22.80 4.78 44.99
N VAL A 11 23.46 3.67 45.35
CA VAL A 11 23.65 2.52 44.45
C VAL A 11 22.33 1.83 44.11
N LEU A 12 21.39 1.75 45.07
CA LEU A 12 20.06 1.15 44.87
C LEU A 12 19.18 1.95 43.89
N ILE A 13 19.37 3.26 43.81
CA ILE A 13 18.61 4.14 42.90
C ILE A 13 19.16 4.08 41.46
N LEU A 14 20.47 3.83 41.28
CA LEU A 14 21.11 3.69 39.97
C LEU A 14 20.85 2.33 39.29
N THR A 15 20.39 1.31 40.02
CA THR A 15 20.07 -0.01 39.45
C THR A 15 18.61 -0.16 39.01
N GLY A 16 17.74 0.82 39.32
CA GLY A 16 16.29 0.73 39.09
C GLY A 16 15.81 0.99 37.65
N CYS A 17 16.68 1.40 36.71
CA CYS A 17 16.29 1.79 35.36
C CYS A 17 16.83 0.85 34.26
N THR A 18 16.72 -0.47 34.46
CA THR A 18 16.99 -1.45 33.38
C THR A 18 15.78 -2.34 33.08
N ALA A 19 14.57 -1.78 33.16
CA ALA A 19 13.41 -2.38 32.50
C ALA A 19 13.26 -1.79 31.10
N VAL A 20 14.25 -2.05 30.22
CA VAL A 20 14.02 -1.93 28.77
C VAL A 20 13.01 -3.02 28.42
N SER A 21 11.75 -2.62 28.27
CA SER A 21 10.76 -3.43 27.59
C SER A 21 11.17 -3.47 26.13
N THR A 22 11.94 -4.49 25.73
CA THR A 22 12.05 -4.87 24.33
C THR A 22 10.66 -5.32 23.91
N SER A 23 9.87 -4.38 23.39
CA SER A 23 8.71 -4.68 22.56
C SER A 23 9.26 -5.46 21.37
N GLY A 24 9.32 -6.78 21.50
CA GLY A 24 9.71 -7.67 20.43
C GLY A 24 8.79 -7.37 19.26
N THR A 25 9.38 -6.97 18.13
CA THR A 25 8.70 -7.05 16.84
C THR A 25 8.34 -8.51 16.66
N ASP A 26 7.07 -8.85 16.87
CA ASP A 26 6.54 -10.17 16.61
C ASP A 26 6.65 -10.40 15.09
N ASN A 27 7.78 -10.98 14.67
CA ASN A 27 8.10 -11.30 13.28
C ASN A 27 7.29 -12.50 12.76
N ARG A 28 6.18 -12.84 13.41
CA ARG A 28 5.27 -13.87 12.95
C ARG A 28 4.60 -13.39 11.65
N PRO A 29 4.72 -14.14 10.55
CA PRO A 29 4.06 -13.78 9.30
C PRO A 29 2.55 -13.70 9.52
N LEU A 30 1.94 -12.68 8.91
CA LEU A 30 0.50 -12.49 8.96
C LEU A 30 -0.20 -13.74 8.41
N PRO A 31 -1.30 -14.18 9.04
CA PRO A 31 -2.04 -15.33 8.56
C PRO A 31 -2.56 -15.07 7.14
N GLN A 32 -2.15 -15.91 6.20
CA GLN A 32 -2.63 -15.84 4.82
C GLN A 32 -4.02 -16.46 4.73
N ARG A 33 -4.92 -15.77 4.01
CA ARG A 33 -6.26 -16.26 3.71
C ARG A 33 -6.21 -17.49 2.81
N SER A 34 -6.84 -18.58 3.23
CA SER A 34 -6.86 -19.86 2.50
C SER A 34 -7.74 -19.83 1.25
N ASP A 35 -8.65 -18.86 1.15
CA ASP A 35 -9.54 -18.63 0.01
C ASP A 35 -8.95 -17.70 -1.05
N LEU A 36 -7.73 -17.20 -0.83
CA LEU A 36 -6.99 -16.39 -1.80
C LEU A 36 -6.32 -17.29 -2.84
N GLN A 37 -6.69 -17.13 -4.10
CA GLN A 37 -6.03 -17.81 -5.22
C GLN A 37 -4.94 -16.91 -5.81
N HIS A 38 -3.75 -17.46 -6.03
CA HIS A 38 -2.63 -16.74 -6.65
C HIS A 38 -2.25 -17.43 -7.96
N ILE A 39 -2.18 -16.64 -9.04
CA ILE A 39 -1.85 -17.09 -10.38
C ILE A 39 -0.75 -16.20 -10.94
N ARG A 40 0.27 -16.79 -11.57
CA ARG A 40 1.26 -16.06 -12.36
C ARG A 40 0.99 -16.31 -13.85
N LEU A 41 0.71 -15.25 -14.58
CA LEU A 41 0.47 -15.33 -16.02
C LEU A 41 1.79 -15.52 -16.79
N ALA A 42 1.68 -15.99 -18.04
CA ALA A 42 2.84 -16.19 -18.91
C ALA A 42 3.65 -14.90 -19.18
N ASN A 43 2.99 -13.73 -19.10
CA ASN A 43 3.64 -12.43 -19.22
C ASN A 43 4.32 -11.94 -17.92
N GLY A 44 4.31 -12.75 -16.85
CA GLY A 44 4.92 -12.45 -15.55
C GLY A 44 4.03 -11.69 -14.57
N MET A 45 2.80 -11.30 -14.94
CA MET A 45 1.88 -10.61 -14.03
C MET A 45 1.35 -11.55 -12.94
N ASN A 46 1.36 -11.06 -11.70
CA ASN A 46 0.75 -11.75 -10.57
C ASN A 46 -0.73 -11.34 -10.46
N VAL A 47 -1.60 -12.33 -10.36
CA VAL A 47 -3.04 -12.14 -10.19
C VAL A 47 -3.45 -12.79 -8.86
N TYR A 48 -4.11 -11.99 -8.02
CA TYR A 48 -4.68 -12.45 -6.76
C TYR A 48 -6.20 -12.37 -6.86
N LEU A 49 -6.85 -13.52 -6.79
CA LEU A 49 -8.30 -13.64 -6.89
C LEU A 49 -8.88 -14.01 -5.53
N LEU A 50 -9.83 -13.20 -5.08
CA LEU A 50 -10.55 -13.43 -3.84
C LEU A 50 -12.05 -13.41 -4.13
N SER A 51 -12.72 -14.53 -3.90
CA SER A 51 -14.18 -14.60 -4.04
C SER A 51 -14.85 -13.84 -2.90
N ARG A 52 -15.86 -13.03 -3.24
CA ARG A 52 -16.65 -12.25 -2.29
C ARG A 52 -18.11 -12.68 -2.43
N PRO A 53 -18.87 -12.80 -1.33
CA PRO A 53 -20.27 -13.19 -1.39
C PRO A 53 -21.20 -12.03 -1.81
N GLN A 54 -20.71 -10.80 -1.83
CA GLN A 54 -21.48 -9.64 -2.30
C GLN A 54 -21.54 -9.62 -3.83
N PRO A 55 -22.65 -9.16 -4.43
CA PRO A 55 -22.68 -8.84 -5.85
C PRO A 55 -21.67 -7.72 -6.16
N GLY A 56 -21.18 -7.70 -7.40
CA GLY A 56 -20.15 -6.78 -7.84
C GLY A 56 -18.75 -7.38 -7.80
N ALA A 57 -17.81 -6.66 -8.41
CA ALA A 57 -16.41 -7.06 -8.48
C ALA A 57 -15.52 -5.85 -8.25
N GLU A 58 -14.41 -6.04 -7.54
CA GLU A 58 -13.38 -5.03 -7.38
C GLU A 58 -12.09 -5.55 -8.02
N LEU A 59 -11.55 -4.75 -8.93
CA LEU A 59 -10.28 -4.99 -9.60
C LEU A 59 -9.32 -3.89 -9.17
N ARG A 60 -8.11 -4.31 -8.76
CA ARG A 60 -7.01 -3.40 -8.49
C ARG A 60 -5.82 -3.80 -9.33
N LEU A 61 -5.31 -2.87 -10.12
CA LEU A 61 -4.02 -3.04 -10.81
C LEU A 61 -2.96 -2.27 -10.03
N LEU A 62 -1.94 -2.98 -9.57
CA LEU A 62 -0.78 -2.40 -8.91
C LEU A 62 0.38 -2.42 -9.89
N VAL A 63 0.97 -1.25 -10.13
CA VAL A 63 2.19 -1.10 -10.93
C VAL A 63 3.32 -0.74 -9.98
N GLU A 64 4.42 -1.48 -10.01
CA GLU A 64 5.58 -1.29 -9.12
C GLU A 64 6.46 -0.11 -9.58
N SER A 65 5.85 1.04 -9.85
CA SER A 65 6.49 2.25 -10.35
C SER A 65 5.73 3.49 -9.85
N GLY A 66 6.47 4.55 -9.53
CA GLY A 66 5.91 5.80 -9.02
C GLY A 66 6.94 6.94 -9.00
N SER A 67 6.63 8.01 -8.27
CA SER A 67 7.47 9.21 -8.22
C SER A 67 8.82 8.99 -7.51
N LEU A 68 8.96 7.92 -6.72
CA LEU A 68 10.24 7.56 -6.09
C LEU A 68 11.31 7.13 -7.10
N GLN A 69 10.89 6.75 -8.31
CA GLN A 69 11.76 6.35 -9.41
C GLN A 69 12.06 7.52 -10.37
N GLU A 70 11.57 8.74 -10.09
CA GLU A 70 11.83 9.93 -10.90
C GLU A 70 13.17 10.58 -10.53
N THR A 71 13.86 11.16 -11.52
CA THR A 71 14.89 12.17 -11.26
C THR A 71 14.26 13.54 -11.03
N GLU A 72 15.03 14.52 -10.57
CA GLU A 72 14.55 15.90 -10.39
C GLU A 72 14.01 16.51 -11.69
N GLU A 73 14.63 16.17 -12.83
CA GLU A 73 14.18 16.62 -14.16
C GLU A 73 12.88 15.94 -14.62
N GLN A 74 12.53 14.79 -14.05
CA GLN A 74 11.36 13.97 -14.40
C GLN A 74 10.21 14.11 -13.39
N ARG A 75 10.35 15.03 -12.44
CA ARG A 75 9.42 15.18 -11.32
C ARG A 75 7.98 15.40 -11.79
N GLY A 76 7.08 14.53 -11.34
CA GLY A 76 5.66 14.57 -11.65
C GLY A 76 5.25 13.77 -12.90
N LEU A 77 6.19 13.10 -13.58
CA LEU A 77 5.90 12.28 -14.75
C LEU A 77 5.00 11.09 -14.42
N ALA A 78 5.24 10.38 -13.32
CA ALA A 78 4.43 9.24 -12.90
C ALA A 78 2.97 9.65 -12.64
N HIS A 79 2.76 10.78 -11.98
CA HIS A 79 1.41 11.33 -11.75
C HIS A 79 0.76 11.81 -13.06
N PHE A 80 1.53 12.42 -13.95
CA PHE A 80 1.03 12.79 -15.28
C PHE A 80 0.63 11.55 -16.09
N THR A 81 1.46 10.51 -16.09
CA THR A 81 1.17 9.22 -16.74
C THR A 81 -0.08 8.56 -16.17
N GLU A 82 -0.28 8.60 -14.84
CA GLU A 82 -1.50 8.12 -14.18
C GLU A 82 -2.74 8.84 -14.75
N HIS A 83 -2.72 10.17 -14.85
CA HIS A 83 -3.83 10.91 -15.45
C HIS A 83 -4.06 10.55 -16.91
N MET A 84 -2.99 10.35 -17.69
CA MET A 84 -3.09 10.02 -19.11
C MET A 84 -3.62 8.61 -19.36
N ALA A 85 -3.43 7.67 -18.43
CA ALA A 85 -3.99 6.32 -18.54
C ALA A 85 -5.53 6.31 -18.67
N PHE A 86 -6.20 7.34 -18.15
CA PHE A 86 -7.66 7.50 -18.23
C PHE A 86 -8.14 8.42 -19.37
N LYS A 87 -7.23 8.94 -20.19
CA LYS A 87 -7.57 9.85 -21.30
C LYS A 87 -7.82 9.14 -22.64
N GLY A 88 -7.68 7.82 -22.68
CA GLY A 88 -7.93 7.01 -23.86
C GLY A 88 -6.83 5.98 -24.08
N THR A 89 -7.17 4.89 -24.73
CA THR A 89 -6.25 3.80 -25.09
C THR A 89 -6.36 3.51 -26.58
N THR A 90 -5.44 2.72 -27.15
CA THR A 90 -5.49 2.34 -28.57
C THR A 90 -6.82 1.71 -28.98
N HIS A 91 -7.44 0.92 -28.10
CA HIS A 91 -8.72 0.26 -28.37
C HIS A 91 -9.94 1.11 -27.97
N PHE A 92 -9.73 2.09 -27.08
CA PHE A 92 -10.77 3.02 -26.61
C PHE A 92 -10.22 4.45 -26.65
N PRO A 93 -10.11 5.05 -27.85
CA PRO A 93 -9.40 6.33 -28.03
C PRO A 93 -10.14 7.50 -27.40
N ASP A 94 -11.45 7.39 -27.24
CA ASP A 94 -12.28 8.45 -26.69
C ASP A 94 -12.19 8.47 -25.15
N THR A 95 -12.00 9.66 -24.60
CA THR A 95 -12.18 9.95 -23.16
C THR A 95 -13.58 9.60 -22.63
N GLN A 96 -14.55 9.35 -23.53
CA GLN A 96 -15.91 8.97 -23.19
C GLN A 96 -16.08 7.48 -22.88
N SER A 97 -15.12 6.63 -23.22
CA SER A 97 -15.16 5.20 -22.93
C SER A 97 -15.27 4.93 -21.42
N PHE A 98 -14.50 5.63 -20.60
CA PHE A 98 -14.62 5.55 -19.15
C PHE A 98 -15.97 6.06 -18.63
N LYS A 99 -16.53 7.12 -19.22
CA LYS A 99 -17.89 7.58 -18.88
C LYS A 99 -18.97 6.56 -19.25
N GLN A 100 -18.76 5.77 -20.30
CA GLN A 100 -19.67 4.68 -20.66
C GLN A 100 -19.58 3.53 -19.66
N LEU A 101 -18.37 3.18 -19.22
CA LEU A 101 -18.17 2.21 -18.14
C LEU A 101 -18.80 2.69 -16.83
N GLU A 102 -18.66 3.98 -16.49
CA GLU A 102 -19.35 4.59 -15.34
C GLU A 102 -20.87 4.46 -15.42
N LYS A 103 -21.45 4.70 -16.61
CA LYS A 103 -22.89 4.48 -16.84
C LYS A 103 -23.31 3.02 -16.68
N GLN A 104 -22.40 2.07 -16.86
CA GLN A 104 -22.63 0.64 -16.68
C GLN A 104 -22.43 0.17 -15.22
N GLY A 105 -22.19 1.10 -14.28
CA GLY A 105 -22.09 0.81 -12.84
C GLY A 105 -20.65 0.66 -12.32
N LEU A 106 -19.66 0.99 -13.14
CA LEU A 106 -18.25 0.93 -12.77
C LEU A 106 -17.82 2.25 -12.11
N ASN A 107 -17.18 2.17 -10.95
CA ASN A 107 -16.69 3.30 -10.19
C ASN A 107 -15.16 3.26 -10.16
N LEU A 108 -14.54 4.34 -10.63
CA LEU A 108 -13.11 4.56 -10.53
C LEU A 108 -12.81 5.17 -9.15
N GLY A 109 -11.97 4.48 -8.36
CA GLY A 109 -11.52 5.00 -7.07
C GLY A 109 -10.86 6.39 -7.19
N SER A 110 -10.90 7.15 -6.10
CA SER A 110 -10.35 8.52 -6.05
C SER A 110 -8.88 8.56 -6.50
N HIS A 111 -8.61 9.36 -7.54
CA HIS A 111 -7.29 9.65 -8.13
C HIS A 111 -6.44 10.55 -7.20
N GLY A 112 -6.35 10.19 -5.93
CA GLY A 112 -6.02 11.15 -4.86
C GLY A 112 -4.72 10.91 -4.11
N GLN A 113 -4.08 9.74 -4.20
CA GLN A 113 -3.10 9.37 -3.17
C GLN A 113 -1.82 8.71 -3.71
N CYS A 114 -1.16 9.40 -4.65
CA CYS A 114 0.30 9.31 -4.81
C CYS A 114 1.05 10.26 -3.85
N ARG A 115 0.41 10.78 -2.79
CA ARG A 115 1.04 11.78 -1.92
C ARG A 115 1.72 11.20 -0.69
N HIS A 116 1.17 10.18 -0.01
CA HIS A 116 1.65 9.79 1.34
C HIS A 116 1.63 8.27 1.62
N GLN A 117 1.97 7.42 0.65
CA GLN A 117 2.34 6.04 0.97
C GLN A 117 3.82 5.80 0.61
N PRO A 118 4.67 5.35 1.55
CA PRO A 118 5.99 4.81 1.23
C PRO A 118 5.89 3.44 0.55
N GLN A 119 4.81 3.18 -0.19
CA GLN A 119 4.53 1.90 -0.83
C GLN A 119 4.56 2.10 -2.34
N PHE A 120 5.34 1.24 -2.98
CA PHE A 120 5.82 1.28 -4.36
C PHE A 120 4.74 1.17 -5.45
N HIS A 121 3.47 1.37 -5.12
CA HIS A 121 2.34 0.97 -5.96
C HIS A 121 1.26 2.04 -5.96
N CYS A 122 0.98 2.62 -7.13
CA CYS A 122 -0.27 3.34 -7.34
C CYS A 122 -1.36 2.31 -7.71
N PRO A 123 -2.38 2.08 -6.87
CA PRO A 123 -3.45 1.16 -7.19
C PRO A 123 -4.49 1.84 -8.09
N ILE A 124 -4.64 1.37 -9.33
CA ILE A 124 -5.81 1.70 -10.14
C ILE A 124 -6.97 0.85 -9.61
N ASN A 125 -7.91 1.47 -8.91
CA ASN A 125 -9.09 0.79 -8.38
C ASN A 125 -10.28 0.95 -9.32
N LEU A 126 -10.82 -0.19 -9.73
CA LEU A 126 -12.00 -0.33 -10.56
C LEU A 126 -13.01 -1.20 -9.80
N SER A 127 -14.10 -0.61 -9.32
CA SER A 127 -15.13 -1.34 -8.57
C SER A 127 -16.46 -1.30 -9.28
N THR A 128 -17.17 -2.42 -9.40
CA THR A 128 -18.54 -2.49 -9.90
C THR A 128 -19.47 -2.87 -8.75
N PHE A 129 -20.57 -2.14 -8.59
CA PHE A 129 -21.61 -2.40 -7.58
C PHE A 129 -22.74 -3.27 -8.12
#